data_AF-V9LJU1-F1
#
_entry.id   AF-V9LJU1-F1
#
_cell.length_a   1.000
_cell.length_b   1.000
_cell.length_c   1.000
_cell.angle_alpha   90.00
_cell.angle_beta   90.00
_cell.angle_gamma   90.00
#
_symmetry.space_group_name_H-M   'P 1'
#
loop_
_entity.id
_entity.type
_entity.pdbx_description
1 polymer ?
#
loop_
_entity_poly.entity_id
_entity_poly.type
_entity_poly.pdbx_seq_one_letter_code
_entity_poly.pdbx_strand_id
1 'polypeptide(L)'
;MDHPVYHGNINRETGEKLLSKSGKDGSYLIRDSESRPGVYCLCVLYQGLVYTYRVSRTAQSSWTVETAPGVTKRLFRKVKNLISAYQKEDQGLAVALQYPVINQKGRMTTD
;
A
#
# COMPACT_ATOMS: atom_id res chain seq x y z
N MET A 1 8.63 -7.39 -3.70
CA MET A 1 7.67 -6.66 -4.56
C MET A 1 8.46 -5.63 -5.34
N ASP A 2 8.33 -5.57 -6.66
CA ASP A 2 9.01 -4.55 -7.47
C ASP A 2 8.01 -3.42 -7.82
N HIS A 3 8.01 -2.37 -7.01
CA HIS A 3 7.17 -1.18 -7.22
C HIS A 3 7.75 0.03 -6.46
N PRO A 4 7.74 1.26 -7.02
CA PRO A 4 8.34 2.44 -6.39
C PRO A 4 7.78 2.83 -5.01
N VAL A 5 6.54 2.46 -4.73
CA VAL A 5 5.87 2.72 -3.44
C VAL A 5 6.16 1.66 -2.38
N TYR A 6 6.97 0.64 -2.70
CA TYR A 6 7.36 -0.39 -1.76
C TYR A 6 8.63 0.03 -0.99
N HIS A 7 8.50 0.15 0.33
CA HIS A 7 9.57 0.61 1.23
C HIS A 7 10.32 -0.55 1.91
N GLY A 8 9.95 -1.80 1.63
CA GLY A 8 10.55 -2.96 2.29
C GLY A 8 10.17 -3.05 3.76
N ASN A 9 11.10 -3.57 4.57
CA ASN A 9 10.91 -3.82 6.00
C ASN A 9 11.12 -2.55 6.85
N ILE A 10 10.27 -1.54 6.64
CA ILE A 10 10.14 -0.41 7.57
C ILE A 10 9.06 -0.72 8.61
N ASN A 11 9.28 -0.27 9.85
CA ASN A 11 8.31 -0.43 10.93
C ASN A 11 7.11 0.53 10.76
N ARG A 12 6.05 0.28 11.54
CA ARG A 12 4.83 1.11 11.52
C ARG A 12 5.13 2.59 11.71
N GLU A 13 5.94 2.93 12.72
CA GLU A 13 6.26 4.32 13.07
C GLU A 13 6.97 5.07 11.93
N THR A 14 7.90 4.41 11.23
CA THR A 14 8.58 4.98 10.06
C THR A 14 7.59 5.23 8.93
N GLY A 15 6.68 4.28 8.68
CA GLY A 15 5.62 4.43 7.68
C GLY A 15 4.69 5.61 7.99
N GLU A 16 4.26 5.74 9.25
CA GLU A 16 3.44 6.87 9.72
C GLU A 16 4.16 8.21 9.54
N LYS A 17 5.44 8.31 9.94
CA LYS A 17 6.24 9.54 9.75
C LYS A 17 6.36 9.95 8.28
N LEU A 18 6.57 8.99 7.37
CA LEU A 18 6.66 9.25 5.93
C LEU A 18 5.34 9.78 5.36
N LEU A 19 4.22 9.19 5.78
CA LEU A 19 2.89 9.62 5.37
C LEU A 19 2.55 11.01 5.95
N SER A 20 2.79 11.23 7.24
CA SER A 20 2.59 12.52 7.89
C SER A 20 3.42 13.64 7.27
N LYS A 21 4.67 13.35 6.87
CA LYS A 21 5.51 14.30 6.12
C LYS A 21 4.92 14.65 4.75
N SER A 22 4.23 13.71 4.10
CA SER A 22 3.50 14.00 2.87
C SER A 22 2.28 14.89 3.12
N GLY A 23 1.57 14.69 4.22
CA GLY A 23 0.49 15.57 4.71
C GLY A 23 -0.73 15.71 3.80
N LYS A 24 -0.94 14.78 2.84
CA LYS A 24 -2.06 14.82 1.89
C LYS A 24 -2.95 13.60 2.07
N ASP A 25 -4.26 13.83 2.06
CA ASP A 25 -5.24 12.74 2.03
C ASP A 25 -5.06 11.91 0.75
N GLY A 26 -5.10 10.59 0.89
CA GLY A 26 -4.78 9.67 -0.19
C GLY A 26 -3.28 9.46 -0.41
N SER A 27 -2.40 10.01 0.43
CA SER A 27 -0.98 9.61 0.45
C SER A 27 -0.84 8.16 0.87
N TYR A 28 0.02 7.40 0.19
CA TYR A 28 0.13 5.96 0.45
C TYR A 28 1.53 5.38 0.22
N LEU A 29 1.81 4.27 0.90
CA LEU A 29 2.99 3.43 0.71
C LEU A 29 2.68 1.97 1.02
N ILE A 30 3.55 1.06 0.55
CA ILE A 30 3.52 -0.36 0.90
C ILE A 30 4.79 -0.72 1.66
N ARG A 31 4.65 -1.47 2.75
CA ARG A 31 5.76 -2.01 3.56
C ARG A 31 5.52 -3.48 3.92
N ASP A 32 6.53 -4.16 4.42
CA ASP A 32 6.37 -5.50 4.98
C ASP A 32 5.54 -5.47 6.27
N SER A 33 4.76 -6.54 6.50
CA SER A 33 4.02 -6.71 7.75
C SER A 33 4.97 -7.20 8.86
N GLU A 34 5.09 -6.41 9.93
CA GLU A 34 5.95 -6.74 11.08
C GLU A 34 5.55 -8.05 11.78
N SER A 35 4.26 -8.38 11.79
CA SER A 35 3.73 -9.55 12.51
C SER A 35 3.52 -10.80 11.66
N ARG A 36 3.57 -10.70 10.33
CA ARG A 36 3.16 -11.78 9.42
C ARG A 36 4.08 -11.85 8.19
N PRO A 37 5.05 -12.78 8.17
CA PRO A 37 5.92 -12.98 7.02
C PRO A 37 5.14 -13.25 5.72
N GLY A 38 5.64 -12.73 4.60
CA GLY A 38 5.01 -12.88 3.28
C GLY A 38 3.74 -12.04 3.07
N VAL A 39 3.37 -11.23 4.05
CA VAL A 39 2.25 -10.29 3.99
C VAL A 39 2.79 -8.87 3.99
N TYR A 40 2.09 -7.98 3.30
CA TYR A 40 2.42 -6.57 3.18
C TYR A 40 1.32 -5.70 3.79
N CYS A 41 1.68 -4.47 4.11
CA CYS A 41 0.78 -3.44 4.62
C CYS A 41 0.71 -2.31 3.59
N LEU A 42 -0.47 -2.08 3.02
CA LEU A 42 -0.81 -0.85 2.30
C LEU A 42 -1.26 0.18 3.34
N CYS A 43 -0.43 1.20 3.58
CA CYS A 43 -0.71 2.27 4.52
C CYS A 43 -1.20 3.50 3.74
N VAL A 44 -2.32 4.09 4.17
CA VAL A 44 -2.98 5.23 3.51
C VAL A 44 -3.30 6.31 4.54
N LEU A 45 -2.87 7.54 4.29
CA LEU A 45 -3.21 8.70 5.10
C LEU A 45 -4.58 9.24 4.70
N TYR A 46 -5.46 9.42 5.68
CA TYR A 46 -6.74 10.09 5.50
C TYR A 46 -7.17 10.77 6.79
N GLN A 47 -7.51 12.06 6.73
CA GLN A 47 -7.96 12.86 7.88
C GLN A 47 -7.02 12.77 9.09
N GLY A 48 -5.71 12.79 8.84
CA GLY A 48 -4.67 12.72 9.88
C GLY A 48 -4.46 11.32 10.48
N LEU A 49 -5.20 10.30 10.02
CA LEU A 49 -5.05 8.91 10.47
C LEU A 49 -4.42 8.04 9.39
N VAL A 50 -3.61 7.07 9.81
CA VAL A 50 -3.02 6.07 8.90
C VAL A 50 -3.84 4.79 8.95
N TYR A 51 -4.57 4.53 7.87
CA TYR A 51 -5.31 3.29 7.66
C TYR A 51 -4.37 2.25 7.08
N THR A 52 -4.36 1.04 7.66
CA THR A 52 -3.50 -0.06 7.21
C THR A 52 -4.33 -1.22 6.70
N TYR A 53 -4.14 -1.56 5.42
CA TYR A 53 -4.79 -2.68 4.76
C TYR A 53 -3.79 -3.80 4.50
N ARG A 54 -4.23 -5.04 4.69
CA ARG A 54 -3.38 -6.20 4.43
C ARG A 54 -3.34 -6.47 2.93
N VAL A 55 -2.14 -6.58 2.37
CA VAL A 55 -1.92 -7.01 0.99
C VAL A 55 -1.18 -8.34 0.99
N SER A 56 -1.68 -9.33 0.25
CA SER A 56 -1.06 -10.66 0.20
C SER A 56 -1.15 -11.29 -1.19
N ARG A 57 -0.25 -12.24 -1.46
CA ARG A 57 -0.38 -13.16 -2.58
C ARG A 57 -1.20 -14.37 -2.15
N THR A 58 -2.17 -14.71 -2.97
CA THR A 58 -2.94 -15.96 -2.88
C THR A 58 -2.08 -17.15 -3.33
N ALA A 59 -2.51 -18.37 -3.02
CA ALA A 59 -1.88 -19.60 -3.49
C ALA A 59 -1.80 -19.69 -5.03
N GLN A 60 -2.76 -19.07 -5.74
CA GLN A 60 -2.81 -18.97 -7.20
C GLN A 60 -1.98 -17.79 -7.75
N SER A 61 -1.02 -17.27 -6.97
CA SER A 61 -0.13 -16.16 -7.36
C SER A 61 -0.81 -14.83 -7.71
N SER A 62 -2.09 -14.66 -7.39
CA SER A 62 -2.79 -13.37 -7.53
C SER A 62 -2.66 -12.53 -6.27
N TRP A 63 -2.57 -11.20 -6.43
CA TRP A 63 -2.56 -10.20 -5.37
C TRP A 63 -3.97 -9.83 -4.93
N THR A 64 -4.15 -9.59 -3.64
CA THR A 64 -5.41 -9.14 -3.04
C THR A 64 -5.14 -8.16 -1.90
N VAL A 65 -6.11 -7.28 -1.63
CA VAL A 65 -6.18 -6.48 -0.41
C VAL A 65 -7.31 -7.04 0.46
N GLU A 66 -7.09 -7.16 1.76
CA GLU A 66 -8.16 -7.41 2.73
C GLU A 66 -8.85 -6.07 3.03
N THR A 67 -10.07 -5.93 2.52
CA THR A 67 -10.97 -4.79 2.74
C THR A 67 -12.00 -5.11 3.83
N ALA A 68 -12.86 -4.15 4.16
CA ALA A 68 -13.92 -4.35 5.15
C ALA A 68 -14.84 -5.55 4.80
N PRO A 69 -15.42 -6.23 5.80
CA PRO A 69 -16.39 -7.30 5.57
C PRO A 69 -17.52 -6.86 4.64
N GLY A 70 -17.96 -7.74 3.74
CA GLY A 70 -19.00 -7.44 2.75
C GLY A 70 -18.50 -6.77 1.47
N VAL A 71 -17.25 -6.31 1.41
CA VAL A 71 -16.64 -5.83 0.15
C VAL A 71 -16.15 -7.03 -0.67
N THR A 72 -16.57 -7.10 -1.93
CA THR A 72 -16.14 -8.16 -2.86
C THR A 72 -14.63 -8.19 -3.00
N LYS A 73 -14.02 -9.32 -2.65
CA LYS A 73 -12.57 -9.54 -2.78
C LYS A 73 -12.16 -9.51 -4.24
N ARG A 74 -11.12 -8.74 -4.55
CA ARG A 74 -10.58 -8.60 -5.92
C ARG A 74 -9.20 -9.23 -6.03
N LEU A 75 -8.97 -9.91 -7.15
CA LEU A 75 -7.72 -10.60 -7.46
C LEU A 75 -7.02 -9.92 -8.63
N PHE A 76 -5.72 -9.67 -8.50
CA PHE A 76 -4.92 -8.99 -9.51
C PHE A 76 -3.66 -9.78 -9.83
N ARG A 77 -3.33 -9.96 -11.11
CA ARG A 77 -2.10 -10.67 -11.49
C ARG A 77 -0.82 -9.90 -11.17
N LYS A 78 -0.88 -8.56 -11.19
CA LYS A 78 0.28 -7.67 -10.95
C LYS A 78 -0.08 -6.64 -9.89
N VAL A 79 0.86 -6.32 -9.00
CA VAL A 79 0.69 -5.30 -7.95
C VAL A 79 0.31 -3.94 -8.52
N LYS A 80 0.90 -3.53 -9.66
CA LYS A 80 0.56 -2.25 -10.30
C LYS A 80 -0.92 -2.15 -10.64
N ASN A 81 -1.55 -3.25 -11.07
CA ASN A 81 -2.97 -3.27 -11.41
C ASN A 81 -3.85 -3.21 -10.14
N LEU A 82 -3.39 -3.82 -9.04
CA LEU A 82 -4.03 -3.66 -7.73
C LEU A 82 -4.02 -2.19 -7.33
N ILE A 83 -2.86 -1.54 -7.39
CA ILE A 83 -2.73 -0.11 -7.04
C ILE A 83 -3.66 0.72 -7.92
N SER A 84 -3.56 0.60 -9.25
CA SER A 84 -4.41 1.35 -10.18
C SER A 84 -5.91 1.15 -9.97
N ALA A 85 -6.32 -0.04 -9.52
CA ALA A 85 -7.71 -0.30 -9.20
C ALA A 85 -8.18 0.52 -7.98
N TYR A 86 -7.34 0.65 -6.95
CA TYR A 86 -7.64 1.42 -5.74
C TYR A 86 -7.34 2.93 -5.85
N GLN A 87 -6.85 3.40 -7.00
CA GLN A 87 -6.79 4.84 -7.32
C GLN A 87 -8.16 5.42 -7.67
N LYS A 88 -9.18 4.57 -7.86
CA LYS A 88 -10.57 4.98 -8.06
C LYS A 88 -11.29 5.07 -6.73
N GLU A 89 -12.30 5.94 -6.66
CA GLU A 89 -13.18 6.08 -5.51
C GLU A 89 -14.08 4.83 -5.32
N ASP A 90 -14.64 4.69 -4.12
CA ASP A 90 -15.61 3.66 -3.74
C ASP A 90 -15.14 2.20 -3.95
N GLN A 91 -13.84 1.96 -3.78
CA GLN A 91 -13.26 0.60 -3.90
C GLN A 91 -13.09 -0.12 -2.56
N GLY A 92 -13.62 0.43 -1.46
CA GLY A 92 -13.55 -0.17 -0.12
C GLY A 92 -12.32 0.20 0.71
N LEU A 93 -11.59 1.26 0.32
CA LEU A 93 -10.60 1.93 1.18
C LEU A 93 -11.22 3.20 1.78
N ALA A 94 -10.58 3.75 2.81
CA ALA A 94 -11.00 5.00 3.45
C ALA A 94 -10.95 6.20 2.49
N VAL A 95 -10.00 6.17 1.55
CA VAL A 95 -9.83 7.16 0.48
C VAL A 95 -9.13 6.50 -0.71
N ALA A 96 -9.37 7.02 -1.92
CA ALA A 96 -8.65 6.59 -3.12
C ALA A 96 -7.14 6.85 -3.00
N LEU A 97 -6.34 5.98 -3.63
CA LEU A 97 -4.88 6.15 -3.67
C LEU A 97 -4.51 7.28 -4.64
N GLN A 98 -4.04 8.42 -4.11
CA GLN A 98 -3.76 9.61 -4.92
C GLN A 98 -2.28 9.96 -4.98
N TYR A 99 -1.59 9.98 -3.83
CA TYR A 99 -0.24 10.52 -3.74
C TYR A 99 0.77 9.43 -3.33
N PRO A 100 1.47 8.80 -4.28
CA PRO A 100 2.45 7.77 -3.95
C PRO A 100 3.63 8.37 -3.17
N VAL A 101 3.93 7.82 -2.00
CA VAL A 101 5.17 8.11 -1.28
C VAL A 101 6.24 7.16 -1.79
N ILE A 102 7.17 7.68 -2.59
CA ILE A 102 8.18 6.89 -3.30
C ILE A 102 9.35 6.55 -2.37
N ASN A 103 9.80 5.30 -2.41
CA ASN A 103 11.02 4.88 -1.74
C ASN A 103 12.24 5.45 -2.47
N GLN A 104 12.95 6.37 -1.82
CA GLN A 104 14.10 7.06 -2.39
C GLN A 104 15.30 6.15 -2.67
N LYS A 105 15.35 4.95 -2.06
CA LYS A 105 16.41 3.97 -2.32
C LYS A 105 16.35 3.37 -3.74
N GLY A 106 15.23 3.50 -4.45
CA GLY A 106 15.10 3.08 -5.85
C GLY A 106 15.67 4.07 -6.89
N ARG A 107 16.25 5.21 -6.46
CA ARG A 107 16.81 6.24 -7.36
C ARG A 107 18.31 6.14 -7.60
N MET A 108 19.00 5.18 -6.97
CA MET A 108 20.45 4.93 -7.13
C MET A 108 20.71 3.74 -8.06
N THR A 109 20.40 3.87 -9.35
CA THR A 109 21.03 3.07 -10.43
C THR A 109 20.86 3.79 -11.78
N THR A 110 21.70 4.80 -12.02
CA THR A 110 22.30 5.10 -13.34
C THR A 110 23.33 6.20 -13.09
N ASP A 111 24.58 5.79 -12.90
CA ASP A 111 25.76 6.49 -13.42
C ASP A 111 26.40 5.52 -14.45
#